data_AF-A0A7S1SGE3-F1
#
_entry.id   AF-A0A7S1SGE3-F1
#
_cell.length_a   1.000
_cell.length_b   1.000
_cell.length_c   1.000
_cell.angle_alpha   90.00
_cell.angle_beta   90.00
_cell.angle_gamma   90.00
#
_symmetry.space_group_name_H-M   'P 1'
#
loop_
_entity.id
_entity.type
_entity.pdbx_description
1 polymer ?
#
loop_
_entity_poly.entity_id
_entity_poly.type
_entity_poly.pdbx_seq_one_letter_code
_entity_poly.pdbx_strand_id
1 'polypeptide(L)'
;ADVYLLDDPLSAVDAHVGSHLFDKCINGVLSGRTRVLVTHQLQFLAGADRILIVKGGCIAGYGTYDELVASGVDFKEFSDTMTNSIAAAKAERLEDASR
;
A
#
# COMPACT_ATOMS: atom_id res chain seq x y z
N ALA A 1 23.33 4.66 11.00
CA ALA A 1 23.13 4.68 9.54
C ALA A 1 22.28 5.87 9.17
N ASP A 2 22.52 6.46 8.00
CA ASP A 2 21.80 7.65 7.50
C ASP A 2 20.66 7.32 6.55
N VAL A 3 20.72 6.13 5.93
CA VAL A 3 19.73 5.61 4.99
C VAL A 3 19.27 4.23 5.43
N TYR A 4 17.96 4.00 5.41
CA TYR A 4 17.32 2.71 5.68
C TYR A 4 16.61 2.22 4.41
N LEU A 5 16.93 1.01 3.95
CA LEU A 5 16.23 0.32 2.88
C LEU A 5 15.43 -0.82 3.53
N LEU A 6 14.12 -0.79 3.37
CA LEU A 6 13.21 -1.75 4.00
C LEU A 6 12.48 -2.52 2.90
N ASP A 7 12.81 -3.81 2.76
CA ASP A 7 12.17 -4.70 1.77
C ASP A 7 11.02 -5.46 2.43
N ASP A 8 9.81 -4.97 2.18
CA ASP A 8 8.53 -5.45 2.68
C ASP A 8 8.49 -5.82 4.19
N PRO A 9 8.92 -4.90 5.08
CA PRO A 9 9.12 -5.16 6.50
C PRO A 9 7.82 -5.43 7.28
N LEU A 10 6.66 -5.08 6.72
CA LEU A 10 5.35 -5.16 7.37
C LEU A 10 4.50 -6.33 6.85
N SER A 11 5.03 -7.20 5.98
CA SER A 11 4.27 -8.29 5.35
C SER A 11 3.95 -9.46 6.28
N ALA A 12 4.78 -9.68 7.29
CA ALA A 12 4.65 -10.78 8.24
C ALA A 12 3.89 -10.42 9.52
N VAL A 13 3.39 -9.18 9.62
CA VAL A 13 2.71 -8.66 10.81
C VAL A 13 1.26 -8.36 10.50
N ASP A 14 0.39 -8.47 11.51
CA ASP A 14 -1.01 -8.08 11.34
C ASP A 14 -1.16 -6.57 11.12
N ALA A 15 -2.33 -6.15 10.63
CA ALA A 15 -2.59 -4.76 10.27
C ALA A 15 -2.42 -3.77 11.44
N HIS A 16 -2.74 -4.17 12.67
CA HIS A 16 -2.62 -3.30 13.83
C HIS A 16 -1.15 -3.10 14.21
N VAL A 17 -0.39 -4.19 14.29
CA VAL A 17 1.05 -4.14 14.55
C VAL A 17 1.80 -3.44 13.42
N GLY A 18 1.43 -3.71 12.16
CA GLY A 18 1.98 -3.05 10.99
C GLY A 18 1.79 -1.53 11.02
N SER A 19 0.59 -1.07 11.35
CA SER A 19 0.30 0.37 11.51
C SER A 19 1.12 0.97 12.66
N HIS A 20 1.23 0.27 13.79
CA HIS A 20 2.05 0.72 14.91
C HIS A 20 3.54 0.85 14.53
N LEU A 21 4.09 -0.12 13.81
CA LEU A 21 5.48 -0.10 13.34
C LEU A 21 5.71 1.03 12.33
N PHE A 22 4.77 1.23 11.41
CA PHE A 22 4.84 2.32 10.45
C PHE A 22 4.88 3.69 11.16
N ASP A 23 3.95 3.94 12.08
CA ASP A 23 3.84 5.24 12.74
C ASP A 23 4.93 5.49 13.78
N LYS A 24 5.22 4.50 14.63
CA LYS A 24 6.13 4.68 15.77
C LYS A 24 7.58 4.41 15.41
N CYS A 25 7.87 3.50 14.50
CA CYS A 25 9.24 3.17 14.12
C CYS A 25 9.65 3.90 12.83
N ILE A 26 8.98 3.65 11.71
CA ILE A 26 9.38 4.18 10.40
C ILE A 26 9.20 5.71 10.34
N ASN A 27 8.05 6.21 10.79
CA ASN A 27 7.74 7.63 10.84
C ASN A 27 8.06 8.28 12.18
N GLY A 28 8.35 7.50 13.23
CA GLY A 28 8.74 8.01 14.54
C GLY A 28 10.25 7.98 14.71
N VAL A 29 10.77 6.87 15.24
CA VAL A 29 12.20 6.69 15.58
C VAL A 29 13.13 7.00 14.39
N LEU A 30 12.71 6.68 13.16
CA LEU A 30 13.52 6.89 11.95
C LEU A 30 13.26 8.22 11.22
N SER A 31 12.39 9.10 11.75
CA SER A 31 11.96 10.36 11.10
C SER A 31 13.09 11.28 10.61
N GLY A 32 14.22 11.32 11.31
CA GLY A 32 15.38 12.13 10.94
C GLY A 32 16.33 11.51 9.92
N ARG A 33 15.93 10.40 9.27
CA ARG A 33 16.78 9.60 8.37
C ARG A 33 16.07 9.37 7.03
N THR A 34 16.87 9.14 5.99
CA THR A 34 16.30 8.75 4.68
C THR A 34 15.81 7.31 4.77
N ARG A 35 14.58 7.07 4.31
CA ARG A 35 13.90 5.78 4.40
C ARG A 35 13.33 5.43 3.02
N VAL A 36 13.68 4.26 2.50
CA VAL A 36 13.07 3.69 1.29
C VAL A 36 12.34 2.44 1.71
N LEU A 37 11.02 2.48 1.61
CA LEU A 37 10.13 1.36 1.90
C LEU A 37 9.68 0.74 0.58
N VAL A 38 10.09 -0.50 0.33
CA VAL A 38 9.54 -1.33 -0.73
C VAL A 38 8.40 -2.13 -0.10
N THR A 39 7.18 -2.01 -0.63
CA THR A 39 6.06 -2.78 -0.13
C THR A 39 5.00 -2.96 -1.20
N HIS A 40 4.25 -4.06 -1.11
CA HIS A 40 3.04 -4.31 -1.88
C HIS A 40 1.77 -3.78 -1.17
N GLN A 41 1.92 -3.27 0.05
CA GLN A 41 0.81 -2.89 0.93
C GLN A 41 0.40 -1.42 0.71
N LEU A 42 -0.70 -1.21 -0.02
CA LEU A 42 -1.15 0.12 -0.46
C LEU A 42 -1.55 1.05 0.68
N GLN A 43 -1.98 0.51 1.82
CA GLN A 43 -2.47 1.32 2.95
C GLN A 43 -1.40 2.27 3.52
N PHE A 44 -0.12 1.97 3.32
CA PHE A 44 0.98 2.79 3.81
C PHE A 44 1.40 3.91 2.83
N LEU A 45 0.94 3.86 1.58
CA LEU A 45 1.31 4.83 0.55
C LEU A 45 0.89 6.26 0.90
N ALA A 46 -0.27 6.43 1.52
CA ALA A 46 -0.77 7.74 1.94
C ALA A 46 0.11 8.42 3.01
N GLY A 47 0.93 7.64 3.74
CA GLY A 47 1.86 8.15 4.73
C GLY A 47 3.28 8.39 4.20
N ALA A 48 3.52 8.21 2.89
CA ALA A 48 4.82 8.37 2.28
C ALA A 48 5.04 9.79 1.73
N ASP A 49 6.27 10.29 1.85
CA ASP A 49 6.67 11.60 1.32
C ASP A 49 6.61 11.64 -0.22
N ARG A 50 7.05 10.54 -0.85
CA ARG A 50 7.04 10.30 -2.30
C ARG A 50 6.86 8.81 -2.56
N ILE A 51 6.20 8.47 -3.65
CA ILE A 51 5.92 7.11 -4.11
C ILE A 51 6.58 6.94 -5.47
N LEU A 52 7.30 5.84 -5.64
CA LEU A 52 7.86 5.39 -6.91
C LEU A 52 7.16 4.09 -7.32
N ILE A 53 6.49 4.10 -8.46
CA ILE A 53 5.80 2.92 -9.00
C ILE A 53 6.70 2.29 -10.05
N VAL A 54 7.01 1.00 -9.87
CA VAL A 54 7.80 0.20 -10.81
C VAL A 54 6.90 -0.89 -11.40
N LYS A 55 6.78 -0.94 -12.74
CA LYS A 55 6.00 -1.94 -13.47
C LYS A 55 6.84 -2.49 -14.61
N GLY A 56 7.02 -3.81 -14.67
CA GLY A 56 7.82 -4.47 -15.71
C GLY A 56 9.28 -4.00 -15.76
N GLY A 57 9.88 -3.65 -14.62
CA GLY A 57 11.24 -3.10 -14.54
C GLY A 57 11.38 -1.63 -14.97
N CYS A 58 10.29 -0.98 -15.34
CA CYS A 58 10.26 0.44 -15.74
C CYS A 58 9.56 1.29 -14.67
N ILE A 59 9.96 2.57 -14.59
CA ILE A 59 9.25 3.55 -13.76
C ILE A 59 7.92 3.88 -14.44
N ALA A 60 6.82 3.58 -13.76
CA ALA A 60 5.46 3.84 -14.22
C ALA A 60 4.88 5.14 -13.63
N GLY A 61 5.42 5.62 -12.51
CA GLY A 61 4.97 6.86 -11.88
C GLY A 61 5.88 7.28 -10.74
N TYR A 62 5.95 8.58 -10.48
CA TYR A 62 6.68 9.16 -9.36
C TYR A 62 6.01 10.46 -8.90
N GLY A 63 5.72 10.58 -7.60
CA GLY A 63 5.07 11.76 -7.04
C GLY A 63 4.58 11.53 -5.61
N THR A 64 3.86 12.51 -5.08
CA THR A 64 3.03 12.32 -3.88
C THR A 64 1.83 11.41 -4.19
N TYR A 65 1.15 10.91 -3.16
CA TYR A 65 -0.06 10.14 -3.33
C TYR A 65 -1.11 10.90 -4.16
N ASP A 66 -1.37 12.16 -3.82
CA ASP A 66 -2.37 12.98 -4.50
C ASP A 66 -2.01 13.28 -5.95
N GLU A 67 -0.74 13.56 -6.25
CA GLU A 67 -0.26 13.77 -7.63
C GLU A 67 -0.45 12.52 -8.49
N LEU A 68 -0.18 11.33 -7.94
CA LEU A 68 -0.33 10.08 -8.66
C LEU A 68 -1.80 9.75 -8.91
N VAL A 69 -2.66 9.92 -7.90
CA VAL A 69 -4.12 9.79 -8.07
C VAL A 69 -4.64 10.76 -9.13
N ALA A 70 -4.22 12.03 -9.09
CA ALA A 70 -4.61 13.04 -10.07
C ALA A 70 -4.12 12.73 -11.49
N SER A 71 -2.98 12.06 -11.62
CA SER A 71 -2.45 11.60 -12.91
C SER A 71 -3.17 10.37 -13.49
N GLY A 72 -4.15 9.82 -12.76
CA GLY A 72 -4.93 8.66 -13.19
C GLY A 72 -4.31 7.32 -12.83
N VAL A 73 -3.35 7.28 -11.90
CA VAL A 73 -2.86 6.01 -11.34
C VAL A 73 -3.98 5.34 -10.56
N ASP A 74 -4.40 4.16 -11.01
CA ASP A 74 -5.28 3.31 -10.22
C ASP A 74 -4.46 2.38 -9.34
N PHE A 75 -4.30 2.76 -8.07
CA PHE A 75 -3.62 1.92 -7.09
C PHE A 75 -4.31 0.56 -6.89
N LYS A 76 -5.59 0.39 -7.25
CA LYS A 76 -6.28 -0.91 -7.17
C LYS A 76 -5.70 -1.94 -8.14
N GLU A 77 -5.09 -1.53 -9.25
CA GLU A 77 -4.35 -2.45 -10.13
C GLU A 77 -3.16 -3.10 -9.42
N PHE A 78 -2.67 -2.47 -8.35
CA PHE A 78 -1.52 -2.93 -7.56
C PHE A 78 -1.93 -3.64 -6.26
N SER A 79 -3.22 -3.62 -5.88
CA SER A 79 -3.69 -4.49 -4.81
C SER A 79 -3.85 -5.89 -5.35
N ASP A 80 -3.07 -6.84 -4.83
CA ASP A 80 -3.30 -8.25 -5.11
C ASP A 80 -4.77 -8.58 -4.84
N THR A 81 -5.33 -9.34 -5.78
CA THR A 81 -6.76 -9.64 -5.97
C THR A 81 -7.39 -10.28 -4.72
N MET A 82 -7.78 -9.46 -3.76
CA MET A 82 -8.65 -9.83 -2.62
C MET A 82 -9.93 -8.97 -2.56
N THR A 83 -10.25 -8.21 -3.61
CA THR A 83 -11.54 -7.49 -3.70
C THR A 83 -12.61 -8.25 -4.48
N ASN A 84 -12.23 -9.11 -5.43
CA ASN A 84 -13.22 -9.84 -6.25
C ASN A 84 -13.95 -10.97 -5.49
N SER A 85 -13.33 -11.58 -4.48
CA SER A 85 -13.94 -12.69 -3.73
C SER A 85 -15.07 -12.21 -2.79
N ILE A 86 -15.01 -10.96 -2.30
CA ILE A 86 -16.05 -10.39 -1.42
C ILE A 86 -17.20 -9.81 -2.24
N ALA A 87 -16.93 -9.23 -3.41
CA ALA A 87 -17.97 -8.73 -4.32
C ALA A 87 -18.80 -9.89 -4.93
N ALA A 88 -18.15 -11.00 -5.32
CA ALA A 88 -18.83 -12.18 -5.85
C ALA A 88 -19.71 -12.87 -4.78
N ALA A 89 -19.20 -13.04 -3.55
CA ALA A 89 -19.95 -13.67 -2.46
C ALA A 89 -21.15 -12.83 -1.97
N LYS A 90 -21.16 -11.51 -2.21
CA LYS A 90 -22.28 -10.62 -1.86
C LYS A 90 -23.39 -10.62 -2.92
N ALA A 91 -23.06 -10.92 -4.19
CA ALA A 91 -24.04 -11.01 -5.27
C ALA A 91 -24.89 -12.29 -5.16
N GLU A 92 -24.30 -13.45 -4.88
CA GLU A 92 -25.03 -14.72 -4.73
C GLU A 92 -26.05 -14.68 -3.57
N ARG A 93 -25.75 -13.94 -2.49
CA ARG A 93 -26.61 -13.89 -1.30
C ARG A 93 -27.83 -12.97 -1.43
N LEU A 94 -27.86 -12.09 -2.43
CA LEU A 94 -29.03 -11.27 -2.75
C LEU A 94 -29.99 -11.97 -3.71
N GLU A 95 -29.53 -12.90 -4.54
CA GLU A 95 -30.38 -13.70 -5.42
C GLU A 95 -31.15 -14.79 -4.64
N ASP A 96 -30.53 -15.40 -3.63
CA ASP A 96 -31.19 -16.39 -2.75
C ASP A 96 -32.20 -15.78 -1.75
N ALA A 97 -32.09 -14.49 -1.43
CA ALA A 97 -33.00 -13.81 -0.50
C ALA A 97 -34.30 -13.30 -1.16
N SER A 98 -34.39 -13.40 -2.50
CA SER A 98 -35.54 -12.95 -3.28
C SER A 98 -36.37 -14.11 -3.86
N ARG A 99 -36.15 -15.34 -3.37
CA ARG A 99 -36.88 -16.56 -3.75
C ARG A 99 -37.64 -17.17 -2.58
#